data_AF-A0A841JX16-F1
#
_entry.id   AF-A0A841JX16-F1
#
_cell.length_a   1.000
_cell.length_b   1.000
_cell.length_c   1.000
_cell.angle_alpha   90.00
_cell.angle_beta   90.00
_cell.angle_gamma   90.00
#
_symmetry.space_group_name_H-M   'P 1'
#
loop_
_entity.id
_entity.type
_entity.pdbx_description
1 polymer ?
#
loop_
_entity_poly.entity_id
_entity_poly.type
_entity_poly.pdbx_seq_one_letter_code
_entity_poly.pdbx_strand_id
1 'polypeptide(L)'
;MLKNFLKMSFVMGLAAASLSQVHAQTVSLQIVGSSAYFLEAGLGAHLSTGPINASCLWSASSGVSATDTTVTPNAVDSGSAWVAWTPGTGGTCASPASTSVIYAYLNTDSVVGNRCLFNGCTLTYPTTDPASAGLILGTSSEVALPETVAAKLNAQVANVAGSDIRPEDAEFAIARALATPCGATIGSTQYLGLGYSNGGVINSAISTKKFNVVKFTLPSTAPNVTVVGATAILVAIHSSDDANGFATSGNLTSAQLAHYLDGTTNTTPAGEAANVLVREPLSGTYNTMEYNVPNTTVNQTSQDVGKNQLAAQQNCILSGGVEVANPTLKFTASNGAERLRAIGTGEELAEVGSFANGNTTDNNNNLGYGFWSVANYAGLGALANTGYYTIDSIDPLNSTSCSYNGVIPTTGSSELACVDMHNVANGSYPIYSLLRMINTNTAISTTVSNLAKAAQDFVSFGTTTSRPDFIVPSSMTSIREHFTPPLGLSGSTYPTTNVDGDKQFTTLTNCTALPEAGGDVGGVVVPLRTGTGNNSTFCSTNHVTNGQVNGRR
;
A
#
# COMPACT_ATOMS: atom_id res chain seq x y z
N MET A 1 10.21 62.01 46.49
CA MET A 1 9.93 61.54 45.12
C MET A 1 10.94 60.52 44.56
N LEU A 2 11.93 60.02 45.31
CA LEU A 2 12.98 59.14 44.78
C LEU A 2 12.86 57.64 45.18
N LYS A 3 11.87 57.27 46.02
CA LYS A 3 11.70 55.87 46.50
C LYS A 3 10.73 55.02 45.65
N ASN A 4 9.95 55.62 44.76
CA ASN A 4 9.00 54.90 43.91
C ASN A 4 9.55 54.60 42.50
N PHE A 5 10.66 55.21 42.10
CA PHE A 5 11.28 54.94 40.79
C PHE A 5 12.16 53.67 40.78
N LEU A 6 12.72 53.27 41.92
CA LEU A 6 13.59 52.09 41.99
C LEU A 6 12.84 50.75 42.01
N LYS A 7 11.54 50.75 42.31
CA LYS A 7 10.71 49.52 42.30
C LYS A 7 10.16 49.19 40.91
N MET A 8 10.10 50.13 39.97
CA MET A 8 9.66 49.85 38.59
C MET A 8 10.78 49.32 37.70
N SER A 9 12.04 49.66 37.96
CA SER A 9 13.17 49.16 37.15
C SER A 9 13.58 47.72 37.48
N PHE A 10 13.22 47.20 38.66
CA PHE A 10 13.49 45.80 39.02
C PHE A 10 12.39 44.83 38.54
N VAL A 11 11.20 45.34 38.19
CA VAL A 11 10.09 44.52 37.67
C VAL A 11 10.15 44.38 36.14
N MET A 12 10.76 45.32 35.41
CA MET A 12 11.03 45.15 33.97
C MET A 12 12.31 44.37 33.65
N GLY A 13 13.24 44.23 34.59
CA GLY A 13 14.50 43.48 34.40
C GLY A 13 14.39 41.96 34.60
N LEU A 14 13.30 41.47 35.21
CA LEU A 14 13.06 40.04 35.46
C LEU A 14 12.03 39.40 34.51
N ALA A 15 11.37 40.19 33.66
CA ALA A 15 10.45 39.69 32.64
C ALA A 15 11.12 39.47 31.26
N ALA A 16 12.39 39.83 31.10
CA ALA A 16 13.14 39.69 29.84
C ALA A 16 14.25 38.62 29.88
N ALA A 17 14.35 37.84 30.96
CA ALA A 17 15.36 36.79 31.14
C ALA A 17 14.72 35.46 31.57
N SER A 18 13.70 35.01 30.84
CA SER A 18 13.36 33.59 30.67
C SER A 18 12.35 33.41 29.54
N LEU A 19 12.61 34.05 28.39
CA LEU A 19 12.28 33.38 27.13
C LEU A 19 13.24 32.20 27.04
N SER A 20 12.93 31.14 27.78
CA SER A 20 13.35 29.81 27.37
C SER A 20 12.86 29.71 25.94
N GLN A 21 13.80 29.78 24.99
CA GLN A 21 13.55 29.21 23.69
C GLN A 21 13.29 27.74 23.96
N VAL A 22 12.03 27.40 24.22
CA VAL A 22 11.53 26.04 24.19
C VAL A 22 11.76 25.60 22.77
N HIS A 23 12.94 25.04 22.50
CA HIS A 23 13.22 24.35 21.25
C HIS A 23 12.25 23.17 21.24
N ALA A 24 11.13 23.34 20.56
CA ALA A 24 10.07 22.37 20.54
C ALA A 24 10.57 21.02 19.99
N GLN A 25 10.03 19.91 20.53
CA GLN A 25 10.17 18.58 19.92
C GLN A 25 9.91 18.67 18.42
N THR A 26 10.67 17.94 17.61
CA THR A 26 10.63 18.03 16.15
C THR A 26 9.91 16.83 15.55
N VAL A 27 8.83 17.08 14.82
CA VAL A 27 8.21 16.07 13.96
C VAL A 27 9.02 16.00 12.68
N SER A 28 9.76 14.91 12.46
CA SER A 28 10.58 14.74 11.27
C SER A 28 9.81 14.04 10.16
N LEU A 29 9.05 13.00 10.49
CA LEU A 29 8.21 12.27 9.54
C LEU A 29 6.80 12.12 10.08
N GLN A 30 5.83 12.39 9.22
CA GLN A 30 4.41 12.14 9.45
C GLN A 30 3.86 11.48 8.18
N ILE A 31 3.95 10.15 8.18
CA ILE A 31 3.67 9.29 7.03
C ILE A 31 2.19 8.90 7.06
N VAL A 32 1.55 8.91 5.88
CA VAL A 32 0.23 8.31 5.67
C VAL A 32 0.30 7.40 4.46
N GLY A 33 -0.31 6.22 4.52
CA GLY A 33 -0.47 5.36 3.34
C GLY A 33 -0.33 3.88 3.61
N SER A 34 0.16 3.13 2.62
CA SER A 34 0.00 1.68 2.51
C SER A 34 0.42 0.87 3.74
N SER A 35 -0.30 -0.23 3.96
CA SER A 35 0.07 -1.30 4.89
C SER A 35 1.30 -2.12 4.46
N ALA A 36 1.73 -2.07 3.19
CA ALA A 36 2.64 -3.05 2.59
C ALA A 36 4.06 -3.06 3.19
N TYR A 37 4.49 -2.00 3.87
CA TYR A 37 5.74 -1.98 4.65
C TYR A 37 5.60 -1.29 6.01
N PHE A 38 4.35 -1.17 6.51
CA PHE A 38 4.05 -0.46 7.75
C PHE A 38 4.83 -1.04 8.95
N LEU A 39 4.94 -2.36 9.01
CA LEU A 39 5.65 -3.08 10.08
C LEU A 39 7.15 -2.83 10.00
N GLU A 40 7.76 -3.00 8.83
CA GLU A 40 9.19 -2.89 8.61
C GLU A 40 9.66 -1.43 8.77
N ALA A 41 8.82 -0.45 8.45
CA ALA A 41 9.08 0.95 8.78
C ALA A 41 9.03 1.21 10.29
N GLY A 42 8.08 0.60 11.02
CA GLY A 42 7.98 0.74 12.47
C GLY A 42 9.16 0.09 13.19
N LEU A 43 9.51 -1.14 12.80
CA LEU A 43 10.72 -1.83 13.24
C LEU A 43 11.95 -0.97 12.90
N GLY A 44 12.02 -0.53 11.64
CA GLY A 44 13.00 0.41 11.07
C GLY A 44 13.31 1.58 11.98
N ALA A 45 12.24 2.28 12.38
CA ALA A 45 12.33 3.44 13.23
C ALA A 45 12.90 3.12 14.62
N HIS A 46 12.57 1.95 15.17
CA HIS A 46 12.95 1.55 16.52
C HIS A 46 14.39 1.00 16.67
N LEU A 47 15.17 0.85 15.60
CA LEU A 47 16.54 0.34 15.72
C LEU A 47 17.35 1.13 16.74
N SER A 48 17.96 0.45 17.71
CA SER A 48 18.81 1.08 18.74
C SER A 48 20.13 1.66 18.21
N THR A 49 20.36 1.56 16.90
CA THR A 49 21.55 2.03 16.19
C THR A 49 21.16 2.58 14.83
N GLY A 50 21.92 3.53 14.32
CA GLY A 50 21.69 4.13 13.00
C GLY A 50 21.06 5.53 13.09
N PRO A 51 20.70 6.11 11.94
CA PRO A 51 20.33 7.52 11.86
C PRO A 51 18.91 7.88 12.33
N ILE A 52 18.00 6.90 12.50
CA ILE A 52 16.65 7.15 13.06
C ILE A 52 16.67 7.00 14.59
N ASN A 53 17.13 5.85 15.09
CA ASN A 53 17.42 5.59 16.51
C ASN A 53 16.31 5.99 17.51
N ALA A 54 15.05 5.73 17.17
CA ALA A 54 13.92 6.04 18.04
C ALA A 54 13.72 4.93 19.08
N SER A 55 14.33 5.08 20.25
CA SER A 55 14.24 4.06 21.32
C SER A 55 12.87 3.94 21.99
N CYS A 56 11.92 4.82 21.67
CA CYS A 56 10.57 4.80 22.20
C CYS A 56 9.58 4.53 21.07
N LEU A 57 8.59 3.68 21.32
CA LEU A 57 7.59 3.31 20.33
C LEU A 57 6.22 3.11 20.98
N TRP A 58 5.19 3.58 20.28
CA TRP A 58 3.79 3.34 20.56
C TRP A 58 3.09 2.92 19.28
N SER A 59 2.06 2.09 19.39
CA SER A 59 1.18 1.77 18.28
C SER A 59 -0.27 1.61 18.72
N ALA A 60 -1.20 1.77 17.77
CA ALA A 60 -2.62 1.56 17.99
C ALA A 60 -3.27 0.92 16.78
N SER A 61 -4.26 0.05 17.03
CA SER A 61 -5.09 -0.55 15.98
C SER A 61 -6.10 0.43 15.39
N SER A 62 -6.47 1.48 16.14
CA SER A 62 -7.48 2.48 15.79
C SER A 62 -7.28 3.79 16.57
N GLY A 63 -8.06 4.82 16.25
CA GLY A 63 -8.09 6.09 17.00
C GLY A 63 -7.15 7.17 16.47
N VAL A 64 -6.40 6.86 15.40
CA VAL A 64 -5.64 7.85 14.62
C VAL A 64 -6.29 8.03 13.25
N SER A 65 -6.37 9.28 12.79
CA SER A 65 -7.04 9.62 11.52
C SER A 65 -6.33 10.74 10.78
N ALA A 66 -6.38 10.71 9.45
CA ALA A 66 -6.03 11.82 8.58
C ALA A 66 -7.31 12.53 8.11
N THR A 67 -7.31 13.86 8.18
CA THR A 67 -8.43 14.71 7.77
C THR A 67 -8.04 15.55 6.57
N ASP A 68 -8.77 15.40 5.47
CA ASP A 68 -8.69 16.25 4.30
C ASP A 68 -9.84 17.28 4.33
N THR A 69 -9.50 18.56 4.37
CA THR A 69 -10.45 19.69 4.46
C THR A 69 -10.78 20.30 3.09
N THR A 70 -10.31 19.71 1.98
CA THR A 70 -10.58 20.21 0.62
C THR A 70 -12.00 19.89 0.13
N VAL A 71 -12.75 19.08 0.88
CA VAL A 71 -14.14 18.71 0.63
C VAL A 71 -15.02 19.01 1.85
N THR A 72 -16.34 19.11 1.64
CA THR A 72 -17.32 19.35 2.71
C THR A 72 -18.44 18.30 2.65
N PRO A 73 -18.71 17.57 3.75
CA PRO A 73 -17.96 17.56 5.01
C PRO A 73 -16.52 17.07 4.83
N ASN A 74 -15.63 17.41 5.77
CA ASN A 74 -14.23 16.99 5.72
C ASN A 74 -14.14 15.46 5.60
N ALA A 75 -13.26 14.97 4.73
CA ALA A 75 -13.01 13.56 4.57
C ALA A 75 -12.06 13.08 5.67
N VAL A 76 -12.45 12.04 6.40
CA VAL A 76 -11.68 11.48 7.52
C VAL A 76 -11.40 10.00 7.26
N ASP A 77 -10.13 9.67 7.11
CA ASP A 77 -9.65 8.31 6.90
C ASP A 77 -8.84 7.86 8.11
N SER A 78 -9.18 6.71 8.67
CA SER A 78 -8.59 6.20 9.91
C SER A 78 -7.98 4.83 9.70
N GLY A 79 -7.03 4.48 10.56
CA GLY A 79 -6.40 3.17 10.51
C GLY A 79 -5.50 2.93 11.71
N SER A 80 -4.72 1.86 11.61
CA SER A 80 -3.69 1.57 12.61
C SER A 80 -2.54 2.55 12.45
N ALA A 81 -1.82 2.84 13.53
CA ALA A 81 -0.72 3.79 13.51
C ALA A 81 0.40 3.36 14.44
N TRP A 82 1.60 3.86 14.19
CA TRP A 82 2.68 3.87 15.16
C TRP A 82 3.33 5.24 15.24
N VAL A 83 3.91 5.52 16.39
CA VAL A 83 4.71 6.71 16.68
C VAL A 83 6.00 6.25 17.33
N ALA A 84 7.13 6.59 16.73
CA ALA A 84 8.47 6.35 17.26
C ALA A 84 9.11 7.70 17.61
N TRP A 85 9.80 7.78 18.74
CA TRP A 85 10.52 8.99 19.11
C TRP A 85 11.81 8.72 19.86
N THR A 86 12.72 9.70 19.81
CA THR A 86 13.90 9.73 20.67
C THR A 86 13.53 10.37 22.02
N PRO A 87 14.08 9.91 23.16
CA PRO A 87 13.85 10.59 24.44
C PRO A 87 14.36 12.05 24.45
N GLY A 88 15.31 12.38 23.58
CA GLY A 88 16.07 13.63 23.63
C GLY A 88 17.06 13.67 24.81
N THR A 89 17.97 14.64 24.78
CA THR A 89 19.01 14.80 25.82
C THR A 89 18.39 15.07 27.18
N GLY A 90 18.55 14.12 28.11
CA GLY A 90 18.02 14.21 29.47
C GLY A 90 16.51 13.89 29.60
N GLY A 91 15.85 13.46 28.52
CA GLY A 91 14.46 13.04 28.53
C GLY A 91 14.29 11.53 28.71
N THR A 92 13.04 11.10 28.81
CA THR A 92 12.64 9.69 28.86
C THR A 92 11.53 9.43 27.84
N CYS A 93 11.15 8.17 27.61
CA CYS A 93 10.01 7.89 26.73
C CYS A 93 8.70 8.50 27.24
N ALA A 94 8.46 8.49 28.56
CA ALA A 94 7.25 9.07 29.17
C ALA A 94 7.30 10.60 29.28
N SER A 95 8.50 11.20 29.26
CA SER A 95 8.69 12.65 29.35
C SER A 95 9.83 13.06 28.42
N PRO A 96 9.58 13.08 27.09
CA PRO A 96 10.62 13.37 26.11
C PRO A 96 11.05 14.84 26.20
N ALA A 97 12.36 15.04 26.17
CA ALA A 97 12.98 16.35 26.19
C ALA A 97 12.69 17.12 24.90
N SER A 98 12.99 18.41 24.93
CA SER A 98 12.72 19.32 23.83
C SER A 98 13.51 18.99 22.55
N THR A 99 14.62 18.24 22.68
CA THR A 99 15.44 17.72 21.57
C THR A 99 14.96 16.38 21.01
N SER A 100 13.80 15.89 21.46
CA SER A 100 13.15 14.70 20.91
C SER A 100 12.82 14.88 19.43
N VAL A 101 13.08 13.82 18.65
CA VAL A 101 12.68 13.70 17.24
C VAL A 101 11.59 12.66 17.14
N ILE A 102 10.52 12.99 16.41
CA ILE A 102 9.29 12.19 16.30
C ILE A 102 9.12 11.73 14.85
N TYR A 103 8.77 10.46 14.70
CA TYR A 103 8.42 9.78 13.46
C TYR A 103 7.07 9.11 13.65
N ALA A 104 6.16 9.25 12.72
CA ALA A 104 4.86 8.61 12.82
C ALA A 104 4.40 8.07 11.47
N TYR A 105 3.59 7.02 11.52
CA TYR A 105 2.98 6.41 10.35
C TYR A 105 1.52 6.06 10.67
N LEU A 106 0.58 6.62 9.91
CA LEU A 106 -0.81 6.18 9.85
C LEU A 106 -1.03 5.27 8.64
N ASN A 107 -1.38 4.01 8.91
CA ASN A 107 -1.70 3.01 7.89
C ASN A 107 -3.10 3.29 7.30
N THR A 108 -3.13 3.59 6.01
CA THR A 108 -4.31 3.70 5.15
C THR A 108 -4.04 2.93 3.84
N ASP A 109 -4.75 3.23 2.76
CA ASP A 109 -4.38 2.76 1.42
C ASP A 109 -3.50 3.76 0.65
N SER A 110 -2.82 3.29 -0.40
CA SER A 110 -1.76 4.04 -1.12
C SER A 110 -2.24 5.35 -1.75
N VAL A 111 -3.42 5.35 -2.38
CA VAL A 111 -3.97 6.57 -2.98
C VAL A 111 -4.38 7.57 -1.90
N VAL A 112 -4.87 7.10 -0.76
CA VAL A 112 -5.19 7.96 0.41
C VAL A 112 -3.93 8.62 0.96
N GLY A 113 -2.82 7.88 1.06
CA GLY A 113 -1.52 8.42 1.46
C GLY A 113 -1.01 9.51 0.52
N ASN A 114 -1.03 9.25 -0.79
CA ASN A 114 -0.65 10.23 -1.82
C ASN A 114 -1.55 11.48 -1.74
N ARG A 115 -2.87 11.29 -1.73
CA ARG A 115 -3.83 12.39 -1.56
C ARG A 115 -3.49 13.22 -0.32
N CYS A 116 -3.22 12.59 0.82
CA CYS A 116 -2.92 13.32 2.03
C CYS A 116 -1.62 14.11 2.00
N LEU A 117 -0.59 13.62 1.31
CA LEU A 117 0.63 14.37 1.04
C LEU A 117 0.35 15.60 0.16
N PHE A 118 -0.41 15.45 -0.92
CA PHE A 118 -0.59 16.52 -1.91
C PHE A 118 -1.68 17.54 -1.53
N ASN A 119 -2.70 17.14 -0.78
CA ASN A 119 -3.75 18.03 -0.26
C ASN A 119 -3.42 18.59 1.14
N GLY A 120 -2.39 18.06 1.81
CA GLY A 120 -1.97 18.51 3.15
C GLY A 120 -2.93 18.11 4.26
N CYS A 121 -3.26 16.82 4.36
CA CYS A 121 -4.10 16.30 5.45
C CYS A 121 -3.50 16.60 6.83
N THR A 122 -4.32 17.02 7.77
CA THR A 122 -3.95 17.05 9.20
C THR A 122 -4.15 15.68 9.81
N LEU A 123 -3.28 15.27 10.73
CA LEU A 123 -3.47 14.01 11.46
C LEU A 123 -3.92 14.30 12.90
N THR A 124 -4.81 13.44 13.39
CA THR A 124 -5.30 13.48 14.76
C THR A 124 -4.88 12.22 15.48
N TYR A 125 -4.13 12.39 16.56
CA TYR A 125 -3.69 11.38 17.51
C TYR A 125 -4.40 11.59 18.86
N PRO A 126 -4.71 10.50 19.58
CA PRO A 126 -5.21 10.55 20.95
C PRO A 126 -4.22 11.27 21.89
N THR A 127 -4.73 12.18 22.73
CA THR A 127 -3.90 13.01 23.63
C THR A 127 -3.92 12.57 25.10
N THR A 128 -4.83 11.70 25.51
CA THR A 128 -4.90 11.18 26.88
C THR A 128 -4.08 9.90 27.04
N ASP A 129 -2.75 10.04 27.09
CA ASP A 129 -1.72 9.00 27.28
C ASP A 129 -2.17 7.55 27.00
N PRO A 130 -2.53 7.23 25.75
CA PRO A 130 -3.09 5.93 25.42
C PRO A 130 -2.02 4.84 25.56
N ALA A 131 -2.40 3.72 26.18
CA ALA A 131 -1.59 2.51 26.18
C ALA A 131 -1.32 2.03 24.74
N SER A 132 -0.20 1.35 24.53
CA SER A 132 0.11 0.77 23.23
C SER A 132 -0.68 -0.52 22.97
N ALA A 133 -1.09 -0.73 21.73
CA ALA A 133 -1.63 -1.98 21.23
C ALA A 133 -0.53 -3.03 20.92
N GLY A 134 0.74 -2.63 20.87
CA GLY A 134 1.86 -3.56 20.68
C GLY A 134 1.98 -4.15 19.28
N LEU A 135 1.59 -3.42 18.24
CA LEU A 135 1.54 -3.89 16.86
C LEU A 135 2.91 -4.12 16.21
N ILE A 136 3.97 -3.47 16.71
CA ILE A 136 5.30 -3.51 16.10
C ILE A 136 6.26 -4.39 16.90
N LEU A 137 6.36 -4.18 18.22
CA LEU A 137 7.30 -4.89 19.10
C LEU A 137 6.61 -5.77 20.15
N GLY A 138 5.28 -5.76 20.19
CA GLY A 138 4.49 -6.36 21.27
C GLY A 138 4.29 -5.42 22.47
N THR A 139 3.26 -5.71 23.26
CA THR A 139 2.79 -4.84 24.36
C THR A 139 3.80 -4.64 25.49
N SER A 140 4.73 -5.56 25.69
CA SER A 140 5.78 -5.45 26.72
C SER A 140 6.94 -4.54 26.32
N SER A 141 7.08 -4.26 25.03
CA SER A 141 8.25 -3.57 24.44
C SER A 141 7.89 -2.19 23.90
N GLU A 142 6.60 -1.84 23.89
CA GLU A 142 6.08 -0.53 23.52
C GLU A 142 5.58 0.21 24.76
N VAL A 143 5.53 1.54 24.68
CA VAL A 143 5.17 2.42 25.79
C VAL A 143 3.96 3.28 25.42
N ALA A 144 3.31 3.89 26.41
CA ALA A 144 2.21 4.83 26.17
C ALA A 144 2.68 6.06 25.38
N LEU A 145 1.81 6.62 24.54
CA LEU A 145 2.10 7.82 23.76
C LEU A 145 2.00 9.07 24.66
N PRO A 146 3.09 9.83 24.89
CA PRO A 146 3.03 11.02 25.74
C PRO A 146 2.17 12.12 25.11
N GLU A 147 1.34 12.79 25.91
CA GLU A 147 0.52 13.94 25.48
C GLU A 147 1.33 15.00 24.72
N THR A 148 2.56 15.28 25.16
CA THR A 148 3.44 16.27 24.49
C THR A 148 3.82 15.88 23.07
N VAL A 149 4.02 14.58 22.80
CA VAL A 149 4.31 14.04 21.46
C VAL A 149 3.05 14.07 20.60
N ALA A 150 1.92 13.62 21.15
CA ALA A 150 0.63 13.65 20.47
C ALA A 150 0.22 15.08 20.07
N ALA A 151 0.36 16.06 20.98
CA ALA A 151 0.07 17.47 20.71
C ALA A 151 0.95 18.05 19.59
N LYS A 152 2.21 17.61 19.49
CA LYS A 152 3.11 18.03 18.40
C LYS A 152 2.69 17.43 17.06
N LEU A 153 2.33 16.15 17.04
CA LEU A 153 1.82 15.49 15.83
C LEU A 153 0.51 16.12 15.34
N ASN A 154 -0.41 16.46 16.26
CA ASN A 154 -1.72 17.06 15.93
C ASN A 154 -1.62 18.48 15.34
N ALA A 155 -0.47 19.13 15.48
CA ALA A 155 -0.20 20.45 14.93
C ALA A 155 0.49 20.40 13.56
N GLN A 156 0.65 19.22 12.96
CA GLN A 156 1.36 19.01 11.70
C GLN A 156 0.44 18.40 10.64
N VAL A 157 0.91 18.47 9.39
CA VAL A 157 0.28 17.85 8.22
C VAL A 157 1.14 16.69 7.74
N ALA A 158 0.52 15.76 7.02
CA ALA A 158 1.23 14.69 6.32
C ALA A 158 2.34 15.30 5.44
N ASN A 159 3.58 14.80 5.62
CA ASN A 159 4.75 15.30 4.88
C ASN A 159 5.45 14.21 4.05
N VAL A 160 5.01 12.96 4.20
CA VAL A 160 5.46 11.82 3.42
C VAL A 160 4.26 10.91 3.13
N ALA A 161 4.19 10.38 1.91
CA ALA A 161 3.26 9.29 1.58
C ALA A 161 4.01 7.97 1.57
N GLY A 162 3.50 6.97 2.28
CA GLY A 162 3.93 5.59 2.12
C GLY A 162 3.08 4.91 1.07
N SER A 163 3.68 4.42 -0.01
CA SER A 163 2.90 3.95 -1.16
C SER A 163 3.56 2.76 -1.82
N ASP A 164 2.75 1.81 -2.26
CA ASP A 164 3.14 0.69 -3.11
C ASP A 164 2.76 0.93 -4.58
N ILE A 165 2.34 2.14 -4.93
CA ILE A 165 2.14 2.60 -6.32
C ILE A 165 2.77 3.99 -6.48
N ARG A 166 3.03 4.45 -7.71
CA ARG A 166 3.57 5.79 -7.87
C ARG A 166 2.50 6.87 -7.64
N PRO A 167 2.91 8.12 -7.35
CA PRO A 167 1.99 9.25 -7.30
C PRO A 167 1.15 9.40 -8.57
N GLU A 168 1.73 9.14 -9.74
CA GLU A 168 1.05 9.20 -11.04
C GLU A 168 -0.01 8.11 -11.18
N ASP A 169 0.29 6.89 -10.75
CA ASP A 169 -0.69 5.79 -10.67
C ASP A 169 -1.83 6.15 -9.71
N ALA A 170 -1.50 6.79 -8.58
CA ALA A 170 -2.48 7.19 -7.59
C ALA A 170 -3.39 8.31 -8.09
N GLU A 171 -2.85 9.30 -8.82
CA GLU A 171 -3.64 10.34 -9.48
C GLU A 171 -4.56 9.75 -10.54
N PHE A 172 -4.07 8.77 -11.31
CA PHE A 172 -4.91 8.04 -12.27
C PHE A 172 -6.00 7.22 -11.58
N ALA A 173 -5.68 6.51 -10.50
CA ALA A 173 -6.64 5.73 -9.73
C ALA A 173 -7.77 6.59 -9.16
N ILE A 174 -7.45 7.74 -8.57
CA ILE A 174 -8.49 8.67 -8.07
C ILE A 174 -9.31 9.27 -9.21
N ALA A 175 -8.67 9.59 -10.34
CA ALA A 175 -9.40 10.13 -11.49
C ALA A 175 -10.31 9.08 -12.14
N ARG A 176 -9.90 7.81 -12.19
CA ARG A 176 -10.75 6.68 -12.56
C ARG A 176 -11.91 6.51 -11.59
N ALA A 177 -11.66 6.60 -10.28
CA ALA A 177 -12.71 6.52 -9.27
C ALA A 177 -13.79 7.60 -9.48
N LEU A 178 -13.36 8.83 -9.80
CA LEU A 178 -14.22 10.00 -9.99
C LEU A 178 -14.86 10.12 -11.38
N ALA A 179 -14.42 9.33 -12.37
CA ALA A 179 -14.94 9.41 -13.73
C ALA A 179 -16.40 8.94 -13.77
N THR A 180 -17.30 9.82 -14.22
CA THR A 180 -18.75 9.65 -14.24
C THR A 180 -19.29 9.65 -15.69
N PRO A 181 -20.36 8.89 -15.97
CA PRO A 181 -20.95 7.86 -15.10
C PRO A 181 -20.01 6.66 -14.92
N CYS A 182 -20.26 5.81 -13.93
CA CYS A 182 -19.61 4.51 -13.81
C CYS A 182 -19.72 3.75 -15.13
N GLY A 183 -18.61 3.16 -15.58
CA GLY A 183 -18.48 2.53 -16.88
C GLY A 183 -17.98 3.48 -17.97
N ALA A 184 -18.01 4.80 -17.78
CA ALA A 184 -17.54 5.73 -18.80
C ALA A 184 -16.08 5.42 -19.21
N THR A 185 -15.83 5.32 -20.51
CA THR A 185 -14.48 5.10 -21.04
C THR A 185 -13.61 6.32 -20.79
N ILE A 186 -12.40 6.09 -20.31
CA ILE A 186 -11.43 7.15 -20.06
C ILE A 186 -10.59 7.34 -21.33
N GLY A 187 -10.66 8.51 -21.96
CA GLY A 187 -9.82 8.85 -23.11
C GLY A 187 -9.94 7.89 -24.31
N SER A 188 -11.14 7.31 -24.53
CA SER A 188 -11.38 6.29 -25.56
C SER A 188 -10.54 5.02 -25.42
N THR A 189 -10.17 4.67 -24.18
CA THR A 189 -9.37 3.47 -23.88
C THR A 189 -10.21 2.38 -23.20
N GLN A 190 -9.57 1.25 -22.86
CA GLN A 190 -10.18 0.14 -22.13
C GLN A 190 -10.49 0.45 -20.65
N TYR A 191 -9.94 1.53 -20.08
CA TYR A 191 -10.19 1.86 -18.68
C TYR A 191 -11.53 2.54 -18.50
N LEU A 192 -12.26 2.05 -17.49
CA LEU A 192 -13.62 2.50 -17.20
C LEU A 192 -13.66 3.24 -15.86
N GLY A 193 -14.41 4.33 -15.83
CA GLY A 193 -14.70 5.10 -14.62
C GLY A 193 -15.58 4.34 -13.62
N LEU A 194 -15.54 4.75 -12.36
CA LEU A 194 -16.30 4.10 -11.28
C LEU A 194 -17.47 4.94 -10.73
N GLY A 195 -17.63 6.19 -11.17
CA GLY A 195 -18.80 7.00 -10.83
C GLY A 195 -18.85 7.54 -9.40
N TYR A 196 -17.77 7.42 -8.60
CA TYR A 196 -17.75 8.01 -7.27
C TYR A 196 -17.77 9.55 -7.33
N SER A 197 -18.43 10.17 -6.36
CA SER A 197 -18.39 11.63 -6.19
C SER A 197 -17.15 12.05 -5.41
N ASN A 198 -16.67 13.27 -5.66
CA ASN A 198 -15.62 13.88 -4.84
C ASN A 198 -16.16 14.18 -3.43
N GLY A 199 -15.49 13.68 -2.39
CA GLY A 199 -16.00 13.62 -1.01
C GLY A 199 -16.93 12.43 -0.73
N GLY A 200 -17.14 11.56 -1.72
CA GLY A 200 -17.86 10.29 -1.55
C GLY A 200 -17.05 9.26 -0.76
N VAL A 201 -17.64 8.08 -0.55
CA VAL A 201 -17.02 7.00 0.24
C VAL A 201 -17.06 5.68 -0.52
N ILE A 202 -15.98 4.92 -0.42
CA ILE A 202 -15.95 3.51 -0.75
C ILE A 202 -16.09 2.73 0.55
N ASN A 203 -17.14 1.93 0.65
CA ASN A 203 -17.44 1.12 1.83
C ASN A 203 -17.00 -0.33 1.64
N SER A 204 -16.60 -0.97 2.74
CA SER A 204 -16.52 -2.42 2.85
C SER A 204 -17.92 -3.05 2.74
N ALA A 205 -18.00 -4.25 2.18
CA ALA A 205 -19.19 -5.10 2.31
C ALA A 205 -19.17 -5.98 3.56
N ILE A 206 -18.06 -6.00 4.28
CA ILE A 206 -17.78 -6.91 5.41
C ILE A 206 -17.92 -6.17 6.74
N SER A 207 -17.54 -4.89 6.79
CA SER A 207 -17.55 -4.10 8.02
C SER A 207 -17.97 -2.64 7.81
N THR A 208 -17.85 -1.82 8.86
CA THR A 208 -18.06 -0.37 8.79
C THR A 208 -16.85 0.41 8.27
N LYS A 209 -15.77 -0.28 7.86
CA LYS A 209 -14.58 0.38 7.28
C LYS A 209 -14.92 1.03 5.95
N LYS A 210 -14.22 2.13 5.66
CA LYS A 210 -14.38 2.91 4.44
C LYS A 210 -13.14 3.76 4.17
N PHE A 211 -12.98 4.16 2.91
CA PHE A 211 -12.07 5.25 2.53
C PHE A 211 -12.82 6.32 1.72
N ASN A 212 -12.40 7.57 1.89
CA ASN A 212 -13.00 8.71 1.21
C ASN A 212 -12.35 8.95 -0.16
N VAL A 213 -13.19 9.14 -1.17
CA VAL A 213 -12.78 9.45 -2.55
C VAL A 213 -12.64 10.95 -2.66
N VAL A 214 -11.41 11.46 -2.61
CA VAL A 214 -11.14 12.89 -2.71
C VAL A 214 -10.05 13.16 -3.74
N LYS A 215 -10.37 14.06 -4.67
CA LYS A 215 -9.48 14.49 -5.74
C LYS A 215 -8.21 15.13 -5.16
N PHE A 216 -7.08 14.79 -5.75
CA PHE A 216 -5.83 15.54 -5.62
C PHE A 216 -5.19 15.67 -7.01
N THR A 217 -4.18 16.51 -7.12
CA THR A 217 -3.40 16.69 -8.35
C THR A 217 -1.92 16.74 -8.02
N LEU A 218 -1.11 16.24 -8.93
CA LEU A 218 0.34 16.31 -8.77
C LEU A 218 0.87 17.72 -9.10
N PRO A 219 1.92 18.19 -8.39
CA PRO A 219 2.59 19.43 -8.73
C PRO A 219 3.31 19.34 -10.08
N SER A 220 3.59 20.47 -10.72
CA SER A 220 4.33 20.53 -11.99
C SER A 220 5.78 20.06 -11.89
N THR A 221 6.35 20.12 -10.68
CA THR A 221 7.66 19.54 -10.36
C THR A 221 7.44 18.14 -9.81
N ALA A 222 8.11 17.14 -10.38
CA ALA A 222 7.99 15.76 -9.90
C ALA A 222 8.32 15.65 -8.40
N PRO A 223 7.52 14.87 -7.64
CA PRO A 223 7.83 14.57 -6.26
C PRO A 223 9.08 13.68 -6.17
N ASN A 224 9.74 13.74 -5.02
CA ASN A 224 10.83 12.82 -4.72
C ASN A 224 10.26 11.48 -4.29
N VAL A 225 10.78 10.41 -4.87
CA VAL A 225 10.43 9.02 -4.56
C VAL A 225 11.66 8.36 -3.96
N THR A 226 11.50 7.57 -2.90
CA THR A 226 12.55 6.71 -2.34
C THR A 226 12.03 5.27 -2.32
N VAL A 227 12.68 4.37 -3.06
CA VAL A 227 12.32 2.95 -3.13
C VAL A 227 12.80 2.25 -1.87
N VAL A 228 11.89 1.52 -1.23
CA VAL A 228 12.12 0.68 -0.05
C VAL A 228 12.44 -0.75 -0.47
N GLY A 229 11.66 -1.32 -1.40
CA GLY A 229 11.83 -2.70 -1.87
C GLY A 229 10.76 -3.10 -2.89
N ALA A 230 10.61 -4.39 -3.18
CA ALA A 230 9.56 -4.95 -4.03
C ALA A 230 8.88 -6.13 -3.35
N THR A 231 7.56 -6.23 -3.41
CA THR A 231 6.82 -7.35 -2.79
C THR A 231 5.75 -7.90 -3.72
N ALA A 232 5.54 -9.21 -3.62
CA ALA A 232 4.54 -9.94 -4.38
C ALA A 232 3.13 -9.68 -3.83
N ILE A 233 2.13 -9.75 -4.70
CA ILE A 233 0.76 -10.05 -4.28
C ILE A 233 0.56 -11.55 -4.40
N LEU A 234 0.15 -12.18 -3.31
CA LEU A 234 -0.26 -13.59 -3.32
C LEU A 234 -1.75 -13.69 -3.57
N VAL A 235 -2.14 -14.69 -4.36
CA VAL A 235 -3.54 -15.12 -4.45
C VAL A 235 -3.74 -16.18 -3.39
N ALA A 236 -4.46 -15.80 -2.34
CA ALA A 236 -4.70 -16.60 -1.16
C ALA A 236 -6.03 -17.33 -1.30
N ILE A 237 -6.09 -18.56 -0.81
CA ILE A 237 -7.32 -19.32 -0.74
C ILE A 237 -7.58 -19.85 0.66
N HIS A 238 -8.86 -20.12 0.90
CA HIS A 238 -9.33 -21.06 1.90
C HIS A 238 -10.21 -22.06 1.16
N SER A 239 -10.19 -23.30 1.60
CA SER A 239 -11.02 -24.35 1.08
C SER A 239 -11.87 -25.00 2.17
N SER A 240 -13.09 -25.38 1.80
CA SER A 240 -13.89 -26.31 2.61
C SER A 240 -13.17 -27.66 2.77
N ASP A 241 -12.63 -28.20 1.67
CA ASP A 241 -11.68 -29.31 1.64
C ASP A 241 -10.96 -29.39 0.27
N ASP A 242 -9.83 -30.10 0.19
CA ASP A 242 -9.02 -30.20 -1.05
C ASP A 242 -9.71 -30.98 -2.20
N ALA A 243 -10.76 -31.76 -1.91
CA ALA A 243 -11.42 -32.61 -2.90
C ALA A 243 -12.59 -31.90 -3.60
N ASN A 244 -13.23 -30.95 -2.91
CA ASN A 244 -14.47 -30.30 -3.30
C ASN A 244 -14.30 -28.77 -3.44
N GLY A 245 -13.24 -28.17 -2.89
CA GLY A 245 -13.04 -26.72 -2.91
C GLY A 245 -11.87 -26.25 -3.77
N PHE A 246 -11.18 -25.21 -3.29
CA PHE A 246 -9.88 -24.80 -3.83
C PHE A 246 -8.81 -25.78 -3.31
N ALA A 247 -8.02 -26.38 -4.21
CA ALA A 247 -6.91 -27.23 -3.76
C ALA A 247 -5.82 -26.38 -3.12
N THR A 248 -5.41 -26.66 -1.89
CA THR A 248 -4.41 -25.85 -1.15
C THR A 248 -3.07 -25.64 -1.87
N SER A 249 -2.70 -26.56 -2.78
CA SER A 249 -1.52 -26.46 -3.65
C SER A 249 -1.92 -26.31 -5.14
N GLY A 250 -2.61 -25.22 -5.47
CA GLY A 250 -3.18 -24.98 -6.79
C GLY A 250 -2.38 -24.06 -7.71
N ASN A 251 -2.78 -24.04 -8.98
CA ASN A 251 -2.35 -23.07 -9.97
C ASN A 251 -3.57 -22.47 -10.67
N LEU A 252 -3.54 -21.16 -10.94
CA LEU A 252 -4.45 -20.52 -11.87
C LEU A 252 -3.65 -19.89 -13.01
N THR A 253 -4.18 -19.95 -14.22
CA THR A 253 -3.72 -19.03 -15.26
C THR A 253 -4.19 -17.62 -14.95
N SER A 254 -3.49 -16.61 -15.46
CA SER A 254 -3.94 -15.22 -15.32
C SER A 254 -5.32 -14.98 -15.90
N ALA A 255 -5.72 -15.74 -16.93
CA ALA A 255 -7.06 -15.66 -17.50
C ALA A 255 -8.11 -16.21 -16.54
N GLN A 256 -7.85 -17.36 -15.91
CA GLN A 256 -8.74 -17.90 -14.88
C GLN A 256 -8.86 -16.96 -13.69
N LEU A 257 -7.74 -16.42 -13.20
CA LEU A 257 -7.74 -15.44 -12.12
C LEU A 257 -8.53 -14.18 -12.50
N ALA A 258 -8.33 -13.63 -13.71
CA ALA A 258 -9.11 -12.51 -14.21
C ALA A 258 -10.62 -12.79 -14.19
N HIS A 259 -11.03 -14.01 -14.55
CA HIS A 259 -12.44 -14.41 -14.54
C HIS A 259 -13.03 -14.62 -13.14
N TYR A 260 -12.25 -15.05 -12.15
CA TYR A 260 -12.70 -15.02 -10.76
C TYR A 260 -12.89 -13.58 -10.27
N LEU A 261 -11.91 -12.72 -10.53
CA LEU A 261 -11.92 -11.34 -10.06
C LEU A 261 -13.01 -10.49 -10.73
N ASP A 262 -13.28 -10.71 -12.02
CA ASP A 262 -14.41 -10.11 -12.72
C ASP A 262 -15.73 -10.88 -12.50
N GLY A 263 -15.70 -11.93 -11.67
CA GLY A 263 -16.86 -12.72 -11.25
C GLY A 263 -17.54 -13.56 -12.33
N THR A 264 -17.03 -13.58 -13.57
CA THR A 264 -17.54 -14.49 -14.62
C THR A 264 -17.38 -15.95 -14.22
N THR A 265 -16.32 -16.27 -13.48
CA THR A 265 -16.18 -17.54 -12.77
C THR A 265 -16.63 -17.40 -11.31
N ASN A 266 -17.52 -18.27 -10.89
CA ASN A 266 -18.13 -18.29 -9.55
C ASN A 266 -18.18 -19.71 -8.95
N THR A 267 -17.40 -20.62 -9.52
CA THR A 267 -17.23 -22.00 -9.04
C THR A 267 -15.76 -22.30 -8.86
N THR A 268 -15.40 -23.11 -7.87
CA THR A 268 -14.04 -23.61 -7.67
C THR A 268 -13.64 -24.53 -8.83
N PRO A 269 -12.35 -24.89 -8.98
CA PRO A 269 -11.95 -25.91 -9.96
C PRO A 269 -12.66 -27.26 -9.77
N ALA A 270 -13.10 -27.56 -8.54
CA ALA A 270 -13.86 -28.77 -8.21
C ALA A 270 -15.39 -28.62 -8.41
N GLY A 271 -15.88 -27.42 -8.74
CA GLY A 271 -17.27 -27.16 -9.13
C GLY A 271 -18.18 -26.58 -8.03
N GLU A 272 -17.68 -26.42 -6.80
CA GLU A 272 -18.42 -25.82 -5.69
C GLU A 272 -18.51 -24.30 -5.82
N ALA A 273 -19.42 -23.65 -5.10
CA ALA A 273 -19.49 -22.19 -5.08
C ALA A 273 -18.16 -21.57 -4.60
N ALA A 274 -17.64 -20.58 -5.34
CA ALA A 274 -16.38 -19.89 -5.03
C ALA A 274 -16.62 -18.43 -4.68
N ASN A 275 -16.33 -18.07 -3.44
CA ASN A 275 -16.39 -16.69 -2.98
C ASN A 275 -15.11 -15.94 -3.32
N VAL A 276 -15.21 -14.67 -3.72
CA VAL A 276 -14.08 -13.85 -4.14
C VAL A 276 -14.08 -12.53 -3.39
N LEU A 277 -12.97 -12.20 -2.74
CA LEU A 277 -12.73 -10.89 -2.17
C LEU A 277 -11.98 -10.02 -3.17
N VAL A 278 -12.36 -8.75 -3.24
CA VAL A 278 -11.65 -7.73 -4.02
C VAL A 278 -11.38 -6.50 -3.17
N ARG A 279 -10.22 -5.88 -3.39
CA ARG A 279 -9.86 -4.64 -2.70
C ARG A 279 -10.60 -3.44 -3.26
N GLU A 280 -10.62 -2.38 -2.47
CA GLU A 280 -11.12 -1.08 -2.88
C GLU A 280 -10.16 -0.36 -3.86
N PRO A 281 -10.67 0.45 -4.81
CA PRO A 281 -9.88 1.00 -5.92
C PRO A 281 -8.83 2.05 -5.56
N LEU A 282 -8.83 2.60 -4.34
CA LEU A 282 -7.78 3.48 -3.80
C LEU A 282 -6.60 2.66 -3.23
N SER A 283 -6.71 1.33 -3.22
CA SER A 283 -5.66 0.45 -2.78
C SER A 283 -4.63 0.23 -3.87
N GLY A 284 -3.35 0.33 -3.54
CA GLY A 284 -2.34 -0.05 -4.50
C GLY A 284 -2.19 -1.56 -4.68
N THR A 285 -2.66 -2.39 -3.74
CA THR A 285 -2.88 -3.83 -3.96
C THR A 285 -3.92 -4.05 -5.06
N TYR A 286 -5.05 -3.33 -4.99
CA TYR A 286 -6.08 -3.36 -6.05
C TYR A 286 -5.48 -2.96 -7.40
N ASN A 287 -4.83 -1.80 -7.48
CA ASN A 287 -4.33 -1.27 -8.74
C ASN A 287 -3.26 -2.19 -9.33
N THR A 288 -2.37 -2.74 -8.50
CA THR A 288 -1.36 -3.71 -8.93
C THR A 288 -2.00 -4.98 -9.47
N MET A 289 -3.00 -5.54 -8.79
CA MET A 289 -3.74 -6.68 -9.32
C MET A 289 -4.44 -6.32 -10.64
N GLU A 290 -5.23 -5.22 -10.66
CA GLU A 290 -6.06 -4.76 -11.77
C GLU A 290 -5.27 -4.68 -13.07
N TYR A 291 -4.15 -3.96 -13.07
CA TYR A 291 -3.38 -3.73 -14.29
C TYR A 291 -2.35 -4.84 -14.57
N ASN A 292 -2.11 -5.80 -13.67
CA ASN A 292 -1.24 -6.94 -13.98
C ASN A 292 -2.01 -8.22 -14.38
N VAL A 293 -3.32 -8.28 -14.12
CA VAL A 293 -4.15 -9.47 -14.39
C VAL A 293 -5.39 -9.14 -15.22
N PRO A 294 -6.51 -8.61 -14.68
CA PRO A 294 -7.73 -8.46 -15.46
C PRO A 294 -7.65 -7.39 -16.55
N ASN A 295 -7.10 -6.21 -16.25
CA ASN A 295 -7.13 -5.04 -17.12
C ASN A 295 -5.86 -4.95 -17.97
N THR A 296 -5.60 -6.04 -18.69
CA THR A 296 -4.46 -6.18 -19.60
C THR A 296 -4.95 -6.23 -21.04
N THR A 297 -4.04 -6.03 -22.01
CA THR A 297 -4.38 -6.19 -23.43
C THR A 297 -4.86 -7.59 -23.81
N VAL A 298 -4.53 -8.60 -22.99
CA VAL A 298 -4.93 -10.00 -23.20
C VAL A 298 -6.30 -10.29 -22.58
N ASN A 299 -6.50 -9.94 -21.30
CA ASN A 299 -7.71 -10.31 -20.56
C ASN A 299 -8.86 -9.31 -20.71
N GLN A 300 -8.54 -8.03 -20.95
CA GLN A 300 -9.46 -6.92 -21.27
C GLN A 300 -10.70 -6.83 -20.35
N THR A 301 -10.55 -7.15 -19.05
CA THR A 301 -11.60 -7.09 -18.03
C THR A 301 -11.21 -6.17 -16.86
N SER A 302 -12.05 -6.10 -15.83
CA SER A 302 -11.79 -5.29 -14.64
C SER A 302 -12.52 -5.86 -13.43
N GLN A 303 -11.90 -5.73 -12.25
CA GLN A 303 -12.47 -6.22 -10.99
C GLN A 303 -13.77 -5.49 -10.60
N ASP A 304 -13.81 -4.17 -10.78
CA ASP A 304 -14.92 -3.33 -10.24
C ASP A 304 -16.14 -3.24 -11.16
N VAL A 305 -15.93 -3.33 -12.45
CA VAL A 305 -16.98 -3.11 -13.46
C VAL A 305 -17.32 -4.40 -14.19
N GLY A 306 -16.58 -5.49 -13.98
CA GLY A 306 -16.62 -6.68 -14.81
C GLY A 306 -17.67 -7.71 -14.43
N LYS A 307 -18.42 -8.16 -15.45
CA LYS A 307 -18.60 -9.57 -15.86
C LYS A 307 -18.27 -9.65 -17.36
N ASN A 308 -17.01 -9.34 -17.59
CA ASN A 308 -16.29 -9.05 -18.84
C ASN A 308 -16.97 -8.21 -19.95
N GLN A 309 -17.76 -7.24 -19.49
CA GLN A 309 -18.09 -5.95 -20.14
C GLN A 309 -19.13 -5.88 -21.27
N LEU A 310 -19.68 -4.65 -21.33
CA LEU A 310 -20.87 -4.17 -22.04
C LEU A 310 -22.03 -5.18 -22.05
N ALA A 311 -22.94 -5.12 -21.09
CA ALA A 311 -24.20 -4.43 -21.39
C ALA A 311 -24.77 -3.63 -20.19
N ALA A 312 -24.58 -2.33 -20.03
CA ALA A 312 -23.60 -1.41 -20.60
C ALA A 312 -22.57 -1.08 -19.48
N GLN A 313 -21.75 -2.10 -19.16
CA GLN A 313 -20.63 -2.14 -18.19
C GLN A 313 -20.97 -2.63 -16.79
N GLN A 314 -21.30 -3.92 -16.75
CA GLN A 314 -21.94 -4.60 -15.63
C GLN A 314 -20.98 -4.88 -14.46
N ASN A 315 -20.82 -3.88 -13.61
CA ASN A 315 -21.21 -3.84 -12.19
C ASN A 315 -21.44 -2.38 -11.74
N CYS A 316 -21.70 -1.51 -12.71
CA CYS A 316 -22.05 -0.10 -12.54
C CYS A 316 -23.56 0.17 -12.48
N ILE A 317 -24.40 -0.80 -12.86
CA ILE A 317 -25.84 -0.59 -13.11
C ILE A 317 -26.66 -1.67 -12.38
N LEU A 318 -27.63 -1.26 -11.56
CA LEU A 318 -28.65 -2.13 -10.96
C LEU A 318 -29.74 -2.51 -11.97
N SER A 319 -30.49 -3.59 -11.71
CA SER A 319 -31.71 -3.91 -12.47
C SER A 319 -32.64 -2.69 -12.50
N GLY A 320 -32.93 -2.17 -13.70
CA GLY A 320 -33.74 -0.96 -13.90
C GLY A 320 -32.96 0.30 -14.31
N GLY A 321 -31.63 0.23 -14.49
CA GLY A 321 -30.84 1.30 -15.11
C GLY A 321 -30.29 2.36 -14.14
N VAL A 322 -30.33 2.12 -12.84
CA VAL A 322 -29.81 3.04 -11.81
C VAL A 322 -28.33 2.75 -11.52
N GLU A 323 -27.52 3.81 -11.47
CA GLU A 323 -26.08 3.72 -11.17
C GLU A 323 -25.83 3.32 -9.70
N VAL A 324 -24.85 2.44 -9.49
CA VAL A 324 -24.45 1.99 -8.15
C VAL A 324 -23.49 3.00 -7.53
N ALA A 325 -23.81 3.54 -6.35
CA ALA A 325 -22.97 4.51 -5.64
C ALA A 325 -21.63 3.93 -5.10
N ASN A 326 -21.53 2.60 -5.02
CA ASN A 326 -20.32 1.83 -4.67
C ASN A 326 -20.29 0.55 -5.53
N PRO A 327 -19.84 0.64 -6.80
CA PRO A 327 -19.78 -0.50 -7.71
C PRO A 327 -19.09 -1.69 -7.06
N THR A 328 -19.49 -2.93 -7.35
CA THR A 328 -18.87 -4.15 -6.78
C THR A 328 -18.80 -4.19 -5.24
N LEU A 329 -19.65 -3.43 -4.52
CA LEU A 329 -19.76 -3.58 -3.06
C LEU A 329 -20.01 -5.05 -2.68
N LYS A 330 -21.09 -5.63 -3.20
CA LYS A 330 -21.43 -7.05 -3.04
C LYS A 330 -22.18 -7.54 -4.28
N PHE A 331 -21.77 -8.70 -4.79
CA PHE A 331 -22.47 -9.43 -5.84
C PHE A 331 -22.70 -10.87 -5.39
N THR A 332 -23.90 -11.41 -5.59
CA THR A 332 -24.22 -12.81 -5.29
C THR A 332 -24.69 -13.49 -6.56
N ALA A 333 -24.03 -14.58 -6.93
CA ALA A 333 -24.38 -15.38 -8.09
C ALA A 333 -25.54 -16.35 -7.80
N SER A 334 -26.10 -16.93 -8.86
CA SER A 334 -27.22 -17.89 -8.76
C SER A 334 -26.89 -19.17 -7.99
N ASN A 335 -25.62 -19.55 -7.92
CA ASN A 335 -25.13 -20.69 -7.12
C ASN A 335 -24.77 -20.30 -5.68
N GLY A 336 -25.09 -19.07 -5.24
CA GLY A 336 -24.83 -18.58 -3.88
C GLY A 336 -23.41 -18.04 -3.66
N ALA A 337 -22.50 -18.18 -4.63
CA ALA A 337 -21.15 -17.61 -4.56
C ALA A 337 -21.19 -16.08 -4.50
N GLU A 338 -20.34 -15.48 -3.66
CA GLU A 338 -20.31 -14.04 -3.45
C GLU A 338 -19.01 -13.40 -3.90
N ARG A 339 -19.09 -12.18 -4.45
CA ARG A 339 -17.95 -11.28 -4.64
C ARG A 339 -18.11 -10.06 -3.76
N LEU A 340 -17.18 -9.83 -2.85
CA LEU A 340 -17.29 -8.81 -1.80
C LEU A 340 -16.11 -7.84 -1.83
N ARG A 341 -16.40 -6.56 -1.60
CA ARG A 341 -15.38 -5.54 -1.41
C ARG A 341 -14.85 -5.53 0.03
N ALA A 342 -13.53 -5.56 0.17
CA ALA A 342 -12.82 -5.39 1.44
C ALA A 342 -12.03 -4.07 1.48
N ILE A 343 -11.85 -3.53 2.69
CA ILE A 343 -11.05 -2.34 3.00
C ILE A 343 -9.79 -2.76 3.78
N GLY A 344 -8.65 -2.63 3.12
CA GLY A 344 -7.34 -2.98 3.68
C GLY A 344 -7.02 -4.48 3.66
N THR A 345 -5.74 -4.80 3.62
CA THR A 345 -5.22 -6.19 3.55
C THR A 345 -5.68 -7.06 4.72
N GLY A 346 -5.70 -6.50 5.94
CA GLY A 346 -6.09 -7.25 7.13
C GLY A 346 -7.57 -7.64 7.17
N GLU A 347 -8.47 -6.86 6.56
CA GLU A 347 -9.88 -7.28 6.44
C GLU A 347 -10.04 -8.38 5.40
N GLU A 348 -9.42 -8.22 4.24
CA GLU A 348 -9.52 -9.19 3.16
C GLU A 348 -8.99 -10.56 3.56
N LEU A 349 -7.77 -10.65 4.09
CA LEU A 349 -7.18 -11.94 4.45
C LEU A 349 -7.90 -12.61 5.62
N ALA A 350 -8.46 -11.84 6.55
CA ALA A 350 -9.31 -12.37 7.62
C ALA A 350 -10.62 -12.94 7.07
N GLU A 351 -11.23 -12.27 6.08
CA GLU A 351 -12.46 -12.75 5.44
C GLU A 351 -12.19 -13.95 4.53
N VAL A 352 -11.03 -14.03 3.85
CA VAL A 352 -10.61 -15.27 3.16
C VAL A 352 -10.61 -16.45 4.15
N GLY A 353 -10.07 -16.25 5.35
CA GLY A 353 -9.95 -17.31 6.36
C GLY A 353 -11.26 -17.72 7.04
N SER A 354 -12.33 -16.92 7.00
CA SER A 354 -13.53 -17.18 7.81
C SER A 354 -14.87 -17.01 7.10
N PHE A 355 -14.92 -16.22 6.02
CA PHE A 355 -16.11 -15.81 5.26
C PHE A 355 -17.37 -15.59 6.10
N ALA A 356 -17.19 -15.03 7.29
CA ALA A 356 -18.22 -15.05 8.33
C ALA A 356 -19.38 -14.08 8.04
N ASN A 357 -19.21 -13.13 7.11
CA ASN A 357 -20.16 -12.03 6.87
C ASN A 357 -20.90 -12.10 5.52
N GLY A 358 -20.67 -13.14 4.71
CA GLY A 358 -21.27 -13.29 3.39
C GLY A 358 -22.57 -14.13 3.34
N ASN A 359 -22.53 -15.35 3.90
CA ASN A 359 -23.66 -16.28 3.99
C ASN A 359 -23.28 -17.45 4.93
N THR A 360 -24.22 -17.97 5.71
CA THR A 360 -24.04 -18.99 6.78
C THR A 360 -23.97 -20.44 6.27
N THR A 361 -23.53 -20.65 5.03
CA THR A 361 -23.26 -22.00 4.54
C THR A 361 -21.79 -22.28 4.73
N ASP A 362 -21.43 -23.43 5.30
CA ASP A 362 -20.06 -23.87 5.62
C ASP A 362 -19.09 -24.00 4.40
N ASN A 363 -19.36 -23.32 3.28
CA ASN A 363 -18.49 -23.35 2.10
C ASN A 363 -17.34 -22.33 2.25
N ASN A 364 -16.29 -22.75 2.97
CA ASN A 364 -15.03 -22.02 3.10
C ASN A 364 -14.21 -21.93 1.80
N ASN A 365 -14.84 -21.86 0.62
CA ASN A 365 -14.18 -21.81 -0.68
C ASN A 365 -13.95 -20.37 -1.09
N ASN A 366 -12.92 -19.76 -0.51
CA ASN A 366 -12.69 -18.32 -0.62
C ASN A 366 -11.40 -18.06 -1.36
N LEU A 367 -11.42 -17.06 -2.23
CA LEU A 367 -10.25 -16.54 -2.93
C LEU A 367 -10.13 -15.04 -2.63
N GLY A 368 -8.95 -14.59 -2.29
CA GLY A 368 -8.61 -13.18 -2.14
C GLY A 368 -7.15 -12.94 -2.48
N TYR A 369 -6.65 -11.74 -2.26
CA TYR A 369 -5.25 -11.45 -2.53
C TYR A 369 -4.68 -10.34 -1.64
N GLY A 370 -3.38 -10.35 -1.42
CA GLY A 370 -2.75 -9.34 -0.58
C GLY A 370 -1.25 -9.29 -0.77
N PHE A 371 -0.64 -8.14 -0.49
CA PHE A 371 0.82 -8.04 -0.47
C PHE A 371 1.41 -9.00 0.57
N TRP A 372 2.40 -9.76 0.14
CA TRP A 372 3.14 -10.67 0.97
C TRP A 372 3.83 -9.90 2.10
N SER A 373 3.63 -10.41 3.31
CA SER A 373 4.55 -10.31 4.44
C SER A 373 4.19 -11.43 5.41
N VAL A 374 5.16 -11.87 6.19
CA VAL A 374 4.97 -12.88 7.24
C VAL A 374 3.86 -12.43 8.20
N ALA A 375 3.79 -11.13 8.50
CA ALA A 375 2.79 -10.59 9.41
C ALA A 375 1.37 -10.53 8.81
N ASN A 376 1.24 -10.12 7.53
CA ASN A 376 -0.07 -10.05 6.86
C ASN A 376 -0.72 -11.44 6.77
N TYR A 377 0.09 -12.47 6.51
CA TYR A 377 -0.38 -13.83 6.28
C TYR A 377 -0.36 -14.72 7.53
N ALA A 378 0.17 -14.26 8.66
CA ALA A 378 0.26 -15.05 9.89
C ALA A 378 -1.09 -15.62 10.36
N GLY A 379 -2.16 -14.82 10.30
CA GLY A 379 -3.50 -15.24 10.69
C GLY A 379 -4.07 -16.31 9.77
N LEU A 380 -3.97 -16.10 8.46
CA LEU A 380 -4.51 -17.03 7.45
C LEU A 380 -3.70 -18.34 7.39
N GLY A 381 -2.37 -18.25 7.44
CA GLY A 381 -1.47 -19.41 7.41
C GLY A 381 -1.51 -20.26 8.68
N ALA A 382 -2.15 -19.79 9.76
CA ALA A 382 -2.40 -20.59 10.96
C ALA A 382 -3.68 -21.43 10.88
N LEU A 383 -4.52 -21.23 9.86
CA LEU A 383 -5.76 -21.97 9.65
C LEU A 383 -5.50 -23.24 8.83
N ALA A 384 -6.35 -24.25 9.03
CA ALA A 384 -6.36 -25.42 8.17
C ALA A 384 -6.97 -25.10 6.80
N ASN A 385 -6.64 -25.90 5.78
CA ASN A 385 -7.19 -25.79 4.42
C ASN A 385 -6.97 -24.42 3.76
N THR A 386 -5.96 -23.67 4.18
CA THR A 386 -5.54 -22.44 3.52
C THR A 386 -4.28 -22.65 2.72
N GLY A 387 -4.10 -21.81 1.71
CA GLY A 387 -2.95 -21.89 0.83
C GLY A 387 -2.80 -20.64 -0.01
N TYR A 388 -1.76 -20.61 -0.83
CA TYR A 388 -1.59 -19.59 -1.87
C TYR A 388 -1.30 -20.26 -3.20
N TYR A 389 -1.77 -19.68 -4.29
CA TYR A 389 -1.63 -20.25 -5.62
C TYR A 389 -0.41 -19.72 -6.36
N THR A 390 0.18 -20.57 -7.19
CA THR A 390 1.01 -20.08 -8.30
C THR A 390 0.12 -19.49 -9.37
N ILE A 391 0.62 -18.47 -10.08
CA ILE A 391 -0.06 -17.90 -11.24
C ILE A 391 0.76 -18.19 -12.49
N ASP A 392 0.12 -18.74 -13.52
CA ASP A 392 0.78 -19.20 -14.74
C ASP A 392 1.92 -20.20 -14.47
N SER A 393 1.78 -21.02 -13.42
CA SER A 393 2.78 -21.95 -12.89
C SER A 393 4.04 -21.29 -12.34
N ILE A 394 3.98 -20.00 -12.00
CA ILE A 394 5.08 -19.24 -11.41
C ILE A 394 4.78 -18.97 -9.94
N ASP A 395 5.70 -19.39 -9.07
CA ASP A 395 5.60 -19.18 -7.62
C ASP A 395 6.17 -17.80 -7.23
N PRO A 396 5.40 -16.95 -6.54
CA PRO A 396 5.88 -15.66 -6.06
C PRO A 396 6.91 -15.70 -4.92
N LEU A 397 6.98 -16.78 -4.13
CA LEU A 397 7.73 -16.79 -2.87
C LEU A 397 9.00 -17.65 -2.89
N ASN A 398 8.90 -18.87 -3.40
CA ASN A 398 9.96 -19.86 -3.18
C ASN A 398 11.23 -19.59 -3.99
N SER A 399 12.34 -19.93 -3.36
CA SER A 399 13.64 -20.05 -4.02
C SER A 399 13.65 -21.15 -5.07
N THR A 400 14.59 -21.03 -6.00
CA THR A 400 14.86 -22.08 -7.01
C THR A 400 15.25 -23.44 -6.42
N SER A 401 15.63 -23.47 -5.14
CA SER A 401 16.02 -24.70 -4.43
C SER A 401 14.87 -25.37 -3.67
N CYS A 402 13.70 -24.73 -3.61
CA CYS A 402 12.53 -25.24 -2.90
C CYS A 402 11.39 -25.56 -3.87
N SER A 403 10.60 -26.58 -3.53
CA SER A 403 9.42 -26.95 -4.30
C SER A 403 8.18 -26.27 -3.73
N TYR A 404 7.33 -25.76 -4.62
CA TYR A 404 6.01 -25.25 -4.26
C TYR A 404 5.13 -26.36 -3.67
N ASN A 405 4.51 -26.07 -2.53
CA ASN A 405 3.57 -26.97 -1.85
C ASN A 405 2.24 -26.28 -1.45
N GLY A 406 2.05 -25.01 -1.82
CA GLY A 406 0.84 -24.24 -1.49
C GLY A 406 0.74 -23.71 -0.07
N VAL A 407 1.58 -24.17 0.85
CA VAL A 407 1.51 -23.80 2.27
C VAL A 407 1.96 -22.35 2.44
N ILE A 408 1.12 -21.54 3.09
CA ILE A 408 1.46 -20.16 3.46
C ILE A 408 2.61 -20.18 4.47
N PRO A 409 3.79 -19.62 4.16
CA PRO A 409 4.91 -19.66 5.08
C PRO A 409 4.64 -18.82 6.34
N THR A 410 4.84 -19.41 7.52
CA THR A 410 4.65 -18.75 8.82
C THR A 410 5.93 -18.81 9.66
N THR A 411 6.05 -17.94 10.66
CA THR A 411 7.20 -17.96 11.57
C THR A 411 7.35 -19.32 12.25
N GLY A 412 8.54 -19.91 12.12
CA GLY A 412 8.88 -21.24 12.63
C GLY A 412 8.71 -22.38 11.62
N SER A 413 8.05 -22.13 10.48
CA SER A 413 7.88 -23.14 9.41
C SER A 413 9.14 -23.35 8.59
N SER A 414 9.31 -24.55 8.03
CA SER A 414 10.38 -24.86 7.06
C SER A 414 10.21 -24.07 5.76
N GLU A 415 8.97 -23.83 5.37
CA GLU A 415 8.57 -23.07 4.19
C GLU A 415 9.09 -21.64 4.26
N LEU A 416 9.13 -21.03 5.44
CA LEU A 416 9.63 -19.66 5.58
C LEU A 416 11.13 -19.55 5.25
N ALA A 417 11.91 -20.60 5.50
CA ALA A 417 13.32 -20.64 5.11
C ALA A 417 13.51 -20.72 3.58
N CYS A 418 12.47 -21.11 2.84
CA CYS A 418 12.48 -21.19 1.38
C CYS A 418 12.09 -19.88 0.68
N VAL A 419 11.59 -18.88 1.41
CA VAL A 419 11.14 -17.63 0.81
C VAL A 419 12.35 -16.75 0.48
N ASP A 420 12.53 -16.44 -0.81
CA ASP A 420 13.49 -15.45 -1.33
C ASP A 420 12.87 -14.53 -2.40
N MET A 421 11.62 -14.81 -2.79
CA MET A 421 10.88 -14.14 -3.86
C MET A 421 11.64 -14.09 -5.20
N HIS A 422 12.35 -15.17 -5.55
CA HIS A 422 13.18 -15.27 -6.76
C HIS A 422 12.49 -14.78 -8.04
N ASN A 423 11.23 -15.18 -8.26
CA ASN A 423 10.49 -14.82 -9.47
C ASN A 423 9.99 -13.38 -9.49
N VAL A 424 9.91 -12.73 -8.33
CA VAL A 424 9.70 -11.27 -8.27
C VAL A 424 11.01 -10.55 -8.57
N ALA A 425 12.15 -11.01 -8.02
CA ALA A 425 13.45 -10.41 -8.29
C ALA A 425 13.83 -10.44 -9.77
N ASN A 426 13.51 -11.52 -10.47
CA ASN A 426 13.79 -11.67 -11.91
C ASN A 426 12.67 -11.16 -12.82
N GLY A 427 11.54 -10.74 -12.23
CA GLY A 427 10.39 -10.18 -12.95
C GLY A 427 9.49 -11.20 -13.65
N SER A 428 9.74 -12.51 -13.52
CA SER A 428 8.91 -13.56 -14.15
C SER A 428 7.53 -13.65 -13.53
N TYR A 429 7.38 -13.35 -12.23
CA TYR A 429 6.08 -13.19 -11.59
C TYR A 429 5.64 -11.72 -11.71
N PRO A 430 4.60 -11.37 -12.48
CA PRO A 430 4.30 -9.97 -12.79
C PRO A 430 3.45 -9.25 -11.73
N ILE A 431 2.83 -9.98 -10.80
CA ILE A 431 1.89 -9.41 -9.82
C ILE A 431 2.67 -8.92 -8.59
N TYR A 432 3.54 -7.94 -8.79
CA TYR A 432 4.32 -7.29 -7.72
C TYR A 432 4.30 -5.78 -7.88
N SER A 433 4.64 -5.07 -6.80
CA SER A 433 4.92 -3.64 -6.89
C SER A 433 6.13 -3.25 -6.05
N LEU A 434 6.70 -2.09 -6.37
CA LEU A 434 7.74 -1.49 -5.53
C LEU A 434 7.09 -0.72 -4.37
N LEU A 435 7.72 -0.80 -3.22
CA LEU A 435 7.38 -0.10 -1.99
C LEU A 435 8.17 1.21 -1.97
N ARG A 436 7.51 2.32 -1.64
CA ARG A 436 8.06 3.66 -1.80
C ARG A 436 7.67 4.59 -0.65
N MET A 437 8.54 5.55 -0.38
CA MET A 437 8.24 6.77 0.37
C MET A 437 8.31 7.96 -0.58
N ILE A 438 7.30 8.83 -0.55
CA ILE A 438 7.21 9.99 -1.43
C ILE A 438 7.23 11.27 -0.60
N ASN A 439 8.01 12.26 -1.01
CA ASN A 439 8.05 13.58 -0.38
C ASN A 439 8.07 14.72 -1.42
N THR A 440 7.54 15.89 -1.06
CA THR A 440 7.39 17.05 -1.95
C THR A 440 8.49 18.10 -1.79
N ASN A 441 9.56 17.80 -1.03
CA ASN A 441 10.68 18.72 -0.89
C ASN A 441 11.42 18.87 -2.23
N THR A 442 12.27 19.89 -2.34
CA THR A 442 13.13 20.11 -3.52
C THR A 442 14.18 19.03 -3.73
N ALA A 443 14.49 18.24 -2.69
CA ALA A 443 15.40 17.10 -2.74
C ALA A 443 14.83 15.91 -1.96
N ILE A 444 15.36 14.71 -2.25
CA ILE A 444 15.10 13.51 -1.44
C ILE A 444 15.46 13.81 0.01
N SER A 445 14.52 13.59 0.93
CA SER A 445 14.75 13.80 2.35
C SER A 445 15.73 12.76 2.89
N THR A 446 16.83 13.20 3.51
CA THR A 446 17.79 12.29 4.16
C THR A 446 17.11 11.41 5.21
N THR A 447 16.15 11.95 5.96
CA THR A 447 15.39 11.15 6.94
C THR A 447 14.55 10.07 6.27
N VAL A 448 13.97 10.36 5.10
CA VAL A 448 13.21 9.36 4.32
C VAL A 448 14.16 8.25 3.84
N SER A 449 15.32 8.58 3.28
CA SER A 449 16.32 7.58 2.88
C SER A 449 16.82 6.75 4.06
N ASN A 450 17.01 7.38 5.21
CA ASN A 450 17.44 6.71 6.44
C ASN A 450 16.39 5.72 6.95
N LEU A 451 15.10 6.08 6.93
CA LEU A 451 14.02 5.17 7.31
C LEU A 451 13.87 4.02 6.29
N ALA A 452 13.99 4.32 5.00
CA ALA A 452 13.95 3.29 3.95
C ALA A 452 15.06 2.26 4.14
N LYS A 453 16.29 2.72 4.41
CA LYS A 453 17.43 1.86 4.69
C LYS A 453 17.23 1.06 5.97
N ALA A 454 16.71 1.69 7.02
CA ALA A 454 16.41 1.00 8.27
C ALA A 454 15.37 -0.12 8.08
N ALA A 455 14.31 0.11 7.29
CA ALA A 455 13.35 -0.92 6.95
C ALA A 455 13.98 -2.06 6.13
N GLN A 456 14.85 -1.74 5.16
CA GLN A 456 15.60 -2.75 4.39
C GLN A 456 16.49 -3.62 5.29
N ASP A 457 17.07 -3.04 6.34
CA ASP A 457 17.96 -3.76 7.27
C ASP A 457 17.23 -4.77 8.18
N PHE A 458 15.91 -4.66 8.32
CA PHE A 458 15.10 -5.67 9.02
C PHE A 458 14.76 -6.88 8.17
N VAL A 459 14.73 -6.70 6.85
CA VAL A 459 14.42 -7.79 5.94
C VAL A 459 15.54 -8.81 5.97
N SER A 460 15.15 -10.08 6.11
CA SER A 460 16.08 -11.20 6.15
C SER A 460 15.48 -12.41 5.45
N PHE A 461 16.34 -13.30 4.96
CA PHE A 461 15.96 -14.48 4.15
C PHE A 461 16.64 -15.75 4.66
N GLY A 462 16.13 -16.92 4.27
CA GLY A 462 16.85 -18.20 4.41
C GLY A 462 16.77 -18.88 5.78
N THR A 463 15.96 -18.40 6.73
CA THR A 463 15.78 -19.04 8.04
C THR A 463 14.30 -19.15 8.42
N THR A 464 13.96 -20.03 9.36
CA THR A 464 12.58 -20.20 9.85
C THR A 464 12.10 -19.04 10.71
N THR A 465 12.96 -18.09 11.06
CA THR A 465 12.64 -16.86 11.80
C THR A 465 12.89 -15.59 10.98
N SER A 466 13.17 -15.76 9.69
CA SER A 466 13.42 -14.65 8.76
C SER A 466 12.19 -13.77 8.59
N ARG A 467 12.42 -12.56 8.10
CA ARG A 467 11.40 -11.58 7.71
C ARG A 467 11.54 -11.24 6.22
N PRO A 468 11.27 -12.20 5.31
CA PRO A 468 11.44 -12.01 3.88
C PRO A 468 10.24 -11.26 3.30
N ASP A 469 9.93 -10.08 3.83
CA ASP A 469 8.68 -9.37 3.58
C ASP A 469 8.68 -8.59 2.26
N PHE A 470 9.87 -8.18 1.79
CA PHE A 470 10.09 -7.63 0.46
C PHE A 470 11.52 -7.86 -0.02
N ILE A 471 11.76 -7.80 -1.32
CA ILE A 471 13.09 -7.84 -1.90
C ILE A 471 13.70 -6.45 -1.84
N VAL A 472 14.89 -6.33 -1.27
CA VAL A 472 15.61 -5.06 -1.23
C VAL A 472 16.05 -4.65 -2.65
N PRO A 473 16.11 -3.34 -2.97
CA PRO A 473 16.35 -2.89 -4.34
C PRO A 473 17.63 -3.46 -4.97
N SER A 474 18.70 -3.60 -4.19
CA SER A 474 19.98 -4.15 -4.68
C SER A 474 19.91 -5.61 -5.14
N SER A 475 18.84 -6.34 -4.81
CA SER A 475 18.64 -7.74 -5.20
C SER A 475 17.70 -7.91 -6.40
N MET A 476 17.14 -6.82 -6.93
CA MET A 476 16.32 -6.86 -8.14
C MET A 476 17.19 -7.06 -9.39
N THR A 477 16.74 -7.93 -10.28
CA THR A 477 17.35 -8.24 -11.59
C THR A 477 16.39 -7.95 -12.75
N SER A 478 15.29 -7.25 -12.46
CA SER A 478 14.35 -6.73 -13.44
C SER A 478 14.04 -5.27 -13.15
N ILE A 479 13.68 -4.53 -14.18
CA ILE A 479 13.04 -3.22 -14.06
C ILE A 479 11.56 -3.33 -14.44
N ARG A 480 10.77 -2.37 -13.99
CA ARG A 480 9.39 -2.19 -14.42
C ARG A 480 9.32 -0.85 -15.15
N GLU A 481 8.93 -0.91 -16.41
CA GLU A 481 8.76 0.28 -17.24
C GLU A 481 7.49 1.02 -16.85
N HIS A 482 7.42 2.32 -17.16
CA HIS A 482 6.24 3.09 -16.85
C HIS A 482 5.06 2.78 -17.80
N PHE A 483 3.89 2.55 -17.22
CA PHE A 483 2.60 2.74 -17.86
C PHE A 483 2.28 4.24 -17.92
N THR A 484 2.20 4.82 -19.11
CA THR A 484 1.59 6.14 -19.30
C THR A 484 0.07 5.98 -19.30
N PRO A 485 -0.65 6.45 -18.27
CA PRO A 485 -2.10 6.33 -18.27
C PRO A 485 -2.70 7.24 -19.34
N PRO A 486 -3.83 6.86 -19.96
CA PRO A 486 -4.30 7.56 -21.13
C PRO A 486 -4.69 9.01 -20.86
N LEU A 487 -4.37 9.86 -21.84
CA LEU A 487 -4.79 11.25 -21.90
C LEU A 487 -6.29 11.31 -22.17
N GLY A 488 -7.05 12.03 -21.34
CA GLY A 488 -8.51 12.12 -21.48
C GLY A 488 -9.26 12.57 -20.24
N LEU A 489 -8.59 12.64 -19.09
CA LEU A 489 -9.14 13.25 -17.87
C LEU A 489 -8.86 14.75 -17.91
N SER A 490 -9.91 15.54 -18.15
CA SER A 490 -9.87 17.01 -18.18
C SER A 490 -9.12 17.55 -16.95
N GLY A 491 -7.91 18.09 -17.14
CA GLY A 491 -7.12 18.73 -16.08
C GLY A 491 -6.09 17.85 -15.36
N SER A 492 -5.85 16.60 -15.79
CA SER A 492 -4.63 15.88 -15.39
C SER A 492 -3.47 16.36 -16.28
N THR A 493 -2.63 17.22 -15.73
CA THR A 493 -1.26 17.40 -16.22
C THR A 493 -0.42 16.39 -15.46
N TYR A 494 -0.30 15.16 -15.97
CA TYR A 494 0.73 14.24 -15.46
C TYR A 494 2.05 15.02 -15.37
N PRO A 495 2.80 14.93 -14.26
CA PRO A 495 4.05 15.66 -14.14
C PRO A 495 4.89 15.34 -15.36
N THR A 496 5.22 16.36 -16.14
CA THR A 496 6.00 16.26 -17.38
C THR A 496 7.47 15.90 -17.10
N THR A 497 7.81 15.62 -15.84
CA THR A 497 9.16 15.31 -15.38
C THR A 497 9.23 13.86 -14.93
N ASN A 498 9.90 13.08 -15.76
CA ASN A 498 10.14 11.65 -15.62
C ASN A 498 11.00 11.38 -14.38
N VAL A 499 10.42 10.79 -13.34
CA VAL A 499 11.25 10.13 -12.32
C VAL A 499 11.56 8.75 -12.86
N ASP A 500 12.79 8.56 -13.30
CA ASP A 500 13.29 7.28 -13.80
C ASP A 500 13.12 6.19 -12.73
N GLY A 501 12.34 5.14 -13.01
CA GLY A 501 12.22 3.98 -12.11
C GLY A 501 13.57 3.26 -11.92
N ASP A 502 14.49 3.42 -12.88
CA ASP A 502 15.82 2.82 -12.91
C ASP A 502 16.81 3.48 -11.92
N LYS A 503 16.69 4.79 -11.66
CA LYS A 503 17.74 5.57 -10.97
C LYS A 503 18.01 5.20 -9.51
N GLN A 504 17.17 4.38 -8.87
CA GLN A 504 17.30 4.01 -7.46
C GLN A 504 17.81 2.58 -7.25
N PHE A 505 17.86 1.78 -8.30
CA PHE A 505 18.59 0.53 -8.31
C PHE A 505 20.06 0.84 -8.62
N THR A 506 20.80 1.31 -7.61
CA THR A 506 22.17 1.85 -7.74
C THR A 506 23.21 0.91 -8.35
N THR A 507 22.88 -0.37 -8.56
CA THR A 507 23.71 -1.36 -9.27
C THR A 507 23.39 -1.49 -10.76
N LEU A 508 22.30 -0.88 -11.22
CA LEU A 508 21.79 -0.93 -12.59
C LEU A 508 22.19 0.35 -13.34
N THR A 509 23.48 0.55 -13.58
CA THR A 509 24.00 1.69 -14.36
C THR A 509 23.63 1.68 -15.85
N ASN A 510 22.71 0.81 -16.28
CA ASN A 510 22.69 0.37 -17.68
C ASN A 510 21.42 0.76 -18.45
N CYS A 511 20.37 1.33 -17.84
CA CYS A 511 19.19 1.84 -18.54
C CYS A 511 19.03 3.37 -18.38
N THR A 512 20.16 4.09 -18.42
CA THR A 512 20.26 5.55 -18.21
C THR A 512 19.73 6.43 -19.35
N ALA A 513 19.21 5.85 -20.43
CA ALA A 513 19.20 6.52 -21.74
C ALA A 513 17.86 7.12 -22.16
N LEU A 514 16.72 6.80 -21.54
CA LEU A 514 15.44 7.35 -21.97
C LEU A 514 14.57 7.81 -20.80
N PRO A 515 14.14 9.08 -20.79
CA PRO A 515 13.15 9.55 -19.84
C PRO A 515 11.81 8.83 -20.09
N GLU A 516 11.45 7.84 -19.28
CA GLU A 516 10.12 7.23 -19.32
C GLU A 516 9.13 8.02 -18.47
N ALA A 517 7.99 8.40 -19.05
CA ALA A 517 6.91 9.14 -18.37
C ALA A 517 5.79 8.17 -17.96
N GLY A 518 5.36 8.20 -16.70
CA GLY A 518 4.16 7.50 -16.25
C GLY A 518 4.25 6.91 -14.85
N GLY A 519 3.27 6.07 -14.53
CA GLY A 519 3.23 5.27 -13.31
C GLY A 519 3.77 3.85 -13.56
N ASP A 520 4.00 3.04 -12.54
CA ASP A 520 4.60 1.70 -12.72
C ASP A 520 3.53 0.61 -12.87
N VAL A 521 2.31 0.89 -12.43
CA VAL A 521 1.30 -0.16 -12.29
C VAL A 521 0.71 -0.52 -13.64
N GLY A 522 0.90 -1.78 -14.04
CA GLY A 522 0.53 -2.28 -15.38
C GLY A 522 1.63 -2.13 -16.42
N GLY A 523 2.74 -1.46 -16.09
CA GLY A 523 3.89 -1.35 -16.98
C GLY A 523 4.59 -2.69 -17.24
N VAL A 524 5.33 -2.76 -18.34
CA VAL A 524 6.03 -3.99 -18.75
C VAL A 524 7.18 -4.29 -17.81
N VAL A 525 7.31 -5.56 -17.43
CA VAL A 525 8.44 -6.03 -16.64
C VAL A 525 9.53 -6.51 -17.58
N VAL A 526 10.72 -5.95 -17.42
CA VAL A 526 11.89 -6.25 -18.23
C VAL A 526 12.95 -6.95 -17.38
N PRO A 527 13.21 -8.24 -17.62
CA PRO A 527 14.37 -8.92 -17.06
C PRO A 527 15.66 -8.31 -17.60
N LEU A 528 16.61 -8.03 -16.72
CA LEU A 528 17.91 -7.52 -17.10
C LEU A 528 18.83 -8.68 -17.44
N ARG A 529 19.59 -8.57 -18.53
CA ARG A 529 20.57 -9.61 -18.87
C ARG A 529 21.69 -9.59 -17.84
N THR A 530 21.98 -10.76 -17.29
CA THR A 530 23.18 -11.04 -16.50
C THR A 530 24.37 -11.21 -17.46
N GLY A 531 25.02 -10.10 -17.81
CA GLY A 531 26.24 -10.12 -18.63
C GLY A 531 26.63 -8.75 -19.17
N THR A 532 27.88 -8.59 -19.62
CA THR A 532 28.46 -7.36 -20.21
C THR A 532 27.83 -6.95 -21.56
N GLY A 533 26.68 -7.51 -21.91
CA GLY A 533 25.88 -7.10 -23.07
C GLY A 533 25.14 -5.81 -22.75
N ASN A 534 25.04 -4.94 -23.75
CA ASN A 534 24.57 -3.56 -23.60
C ASN A 534 23.09 -3.50 -23.20
N ASN A 535 22.78 -3.62 -21.90
CA ASN A 535 21.42 -3.46 -21.35
C ASN A 535 20.82 -2.10 -21.77
N SER A 536 21.65 -1.10 -22.05
CA SER A 536 21.21 0.19 -22.61
C SER A 536 20.56 0.06 -23.99
N THR A 537 21.08 -0.83 -24.86
CA THR A 537 20.48 -1.13 -26.16
C THR A 537 19.23 -1.99 -26.02
N PHE A 538 19.21 -2.91 -25.04
CA PHE A 538 18.01 -3.69 -24.74
C PHE A 538 16.88 -2.76 -24.30
N CYS A 539 17.13 -1.93 -23.30
CA CYS A 539 16.21 -0.90 -22.84
C CYS A 539 15.78 -0.05 -24.03
N SER A 540 16.72 0.62 -24.73
CA SER A 540 16.40 1.53 -25.85
C SER A 540 15.55 0.93 -26.97
N THR A 541 15.57 -0.39 -27.15
CA THR A 541 14.86 -1.10 -28.22
C THR A 541 13.51 -1.67 -27.75
N ASN A 542 13.34 -1.92 -26.46
CA ASN A 542 12.17 -2.63 -25.91
C ASN A 542 11.27 -1.76 -25.02
N HIS A 543 11.62 -0.48 -24.82
CA HIS A 543 10.78 0.46 -24.07
C HIS A 543 9.37 0.59 -24.62
N VAL A 544 8.38 0.57 -23.72
CA VAL A 544 7.01 0.94 -24.01
C VAL A 544 6.94 2.45 -24.27
N THR A 545 6.61 2.81 -25.51
CA THR A 545 6.47 4.22 -25.93
C THR A 545 5.06 4.77 -25.74
N ASN A 546 4.06 3.95 -25.45
CA ASN A 546 2.68 4.37 -25.16
C ASN A 546 1.86 3.24 -24.48
N GLY A 547 1.32 3.49 -23.29
CA GLY A 547 0.05 2.95 -22.76
C GLY A 547 -0.23 1.43 -22.83
N GLN A 548 0.77 0.58 -23.07
CA GLN A 548 0.58 -0.87 -23.14
C GLN A 548 0.65 -1.46 -21.74
N VAL A 549 -0.49 -1.93 -21.27
CA VAL A 549 -0.55 -2.74 -20.06
C VAL A 549 -0.21 -4.17 -20.40
N ASN A 550 0.87 -4.68 -19.80
CA ASN A 550 1.33 -6.06 -19.91
C ASN A 550 1.56 -6.58 -21.34
N GLY A 551 2.63 -6.10 -21.98
CA GLY A 551 3.37 -6.93 -22.94
C GLY A 551 4.02 -8.12 -22.21
N ARG A 552 3.25 -9.16 -21.92
CA ARG A 552 3.82 -10.46 -21.51
C ARG A 552 4.58 -11.02 -22.71
N ARG A 553 5.89 -11.24 -22.57
CA ARG A 553 6.65 -12.03 -23.56
C ARG A 553 6.44 -13.51 -23.32
#